data_AF-A0A923TKK6-F1
#
_entry.id   AF-A0A923TKK6-F1
#
_cell.length_a   1.000
_cell.length_b   1.000
_cell.length_c   1.000
_cell.angle_alpha   90.00
_cell.angle_beta   90.00
_cell.angle_gamma   90.00
#
_symmetry.space_group_name_H-M   'P 1'
#
loop_
_entity.id
_entity.type
_entity.pdbx_description
1 polymer ?
#
loop_
_entity_poly.entity_id
_entity_poly.type
_entity_poly.pdbx_seq_one_letter_code
_entity_poly.pdbx_strand_id
1 'polypeptide(L)'
;MLCAATLGLAGLAGPASAAPGDPGAPVTRTTGERIPGSWIITLRDGADPRGIARRHQADPRFVYESALTGFAARLNDGQVRSLQQDPDVLALEPDQVSSATATQSVAVGGGLYGLDRIDQPALPLSGGYTYSRNGAGVRAYVIDTGIATSHPDFASRASNVYDAFGGNGQDCNGHGTHVAGTIGGTAYGVAKGASLRGVKVLDCNGSGATSGILAGVDWVRANAIKPAVANLSLGGGFSSSLNTAVSNLAGAGVFTAVAAGNENQDACNVSPASA
;
A
#
# COMPACT_ATOMS: atom_id res chain seq x y z
N MET A 1 -40.31 48.47 54.58
CA MET A 1 -39.18 47.65 54.11
C MET A 1 -39.39 47.36 52.63
N LEU A 2 -38.37 47.69 51.83
CA LEU A 2 -38.27 47.64 50.37
C LEU A 2 -38.30 46.22 49.78
N CYS A 3 -38.80 46.11 48.54
CA CYS A 3 -38.14 45.59 47.31
C CYS A 3 -39.17 44.86 46.43
N ALA A 4 -39.62 45.41 45.29
CA ALA A 4 -38.93 45.70 44.02
C ALA A 4 -39.42 44.71 42.95
N ALA A 5 -40.25 45.22 42.03
CA ALA A 5 -40.68 44.56 40.81
C ALA A 5 -39.58 44.73 39.73
N THR A 6 -39.20 43.67 39.05
CA THR A 6 -38.29 43.71 37.91
C THR A 6 -39.03 43.44 36.60
N LEU A 7 -38.92 44.41 35.69
CA LEU A 7 -39.32 44.36 34.29
C LEU A 7 -38.55 43.27 33.52
N GLY A 8 -39.26 42.46 32.73
CA GLY A 8 -38.66 41.63 31.70
C GLY A 8 -38.32 42.44 30.45
N LEU A 9 -37.04 42.51 30.09
CA LEU A 9 -36.58 43.04 28.80
C LEU A 9 -36.77 42.00 27.70
N ALA A 10 -37.45 42.39 26.62
CA ALA A 10 -37.45 41.67 25.36
C ALA A 10 -36.06 41.77 24.70
N GLY A 11 -35.39 40.64 24.54
CA GLY A 11 -34.14 40.54 23.79
C GLY A 11 -34.41 40.62 22.28
N LEU A 12 -33.80 41.60 21.62
CA LEU A 12 -33.72 41.69 20.16
C LEU A 12 -32.83 40.56 19.63
N ALA A 13 -33.38 39.70 18.78
CA ALA A 13 -32.61 38.71 18.03
C ALA A 13 -31.72 39.44 17.02
N GLY A 14 -30.41 39.44 17.25
CA GLY A 14 -29.43 39.88 16.26
C GLY A 14 -29.40 38.93 15.05
N PRO A 15 -28.93 39.38 13.88
CA PRO A 15 -28.79 38.52 12.71
C PRO A 15 -27.85 37.36 13.04
N ALA A 16 -28.32 36.14 12.81
CA ALA A 16 -27.50 34.95 12.91
C ALA A 16 -26.33 35.08 11.93
N SER A 17 -25.11 35.29 12.45
CA SER A 17 -23.91 35.09 11.65
C SER A 17 -23.92 33.66 11.16
N ALA A 18 -23.90 33.47 9.84
CA ALA A 18 -23.66 32.16 9.25
C ALA A 18 -22.39 31.57 9.87
N ALA A 19 -22.49 30.33 10.37
CA ALA A 19 -21.32 29.58 10.81
C ALA A 19 -20.31 29.52 9.63
N PRO A 20 -19.00 29.60 9.89
CA PRO A 20 -18.01 29.31 8.86
C PRO A 20 -18.35 27.96 8.24
N GLY A 21 -18.48 27.92 6.91
CA GLY A 21 -18.74 26.67 6.20
C GLY A 21 -17.70 25.62 6.60
N ASP A 22 -18.16 24.38 6.80
CA ASP A 22 -17.33 23.25 7.19
C ASP A 22 -16.09 23.21 6.29
N PRO A 23 -14.85 23.26 6.84
CA PRO A 23 -13.66 23.14 6.01
C PRO A 23 -13.71 21.76 5.36
N GLY A 24 -14.05 21.74 4.06
CA GLY A 24 -14.23 20.51 3.29
C GLY A 24 -13.06 19.52 3.44
N ALA A 25 -13.25 18.30 2.93
CA ALA A 25 -12.33 17.18 3.11
C ALA A 25 -10.84 17.58 3.00
N PRO A 26 -10.02 17.24 4.01
CA PRO A 26 -8.65 17.70 4.09
C PRO A 26 -7.80 17.13 2.95
N VAL A 27 -6.77 17.89 2.55
CA VAL A 27 -5.68 17.37 1.73
C VAL A 27 -4.61 16.80 2.64
N THR A 28 -4.39 15.48 2.60
CA THR A 28 -3.38 14.82 3.43
C THR A 28 -1.97 15.15 2.96
N ARG A 29 -1.06 15.29 3.93
CA ARG A 29 0.33 15.59 3.65
C ARG A 29 1.04 14.34 3.15
N THR A 30 1.78 14.49 2.06
CA THR A 30 2.74 13.52 1.54
C THR A 30 4.15 14.07 1.64
N THR A 31 5.14 13.19 1.84
CA THR A 31 6.56 13.57 2.00
C THR A 31 7.45 13.14 0.84
N GLY A 32 6.94 12.38 -0.13
CA GLY A 32 7.68 11.90 -1.29
C GLY A 32 7.56 12.81 -2.51
N GLU A 33 8.19 12.38 -3.61
CA GLU A 33 8.11 13.04 -4.90
C GLU A 33 6.69 12.91 -5.47
N ARG A 34 5.97 14.03 -5.57
CA ARG A 34 4.59 14.07 -6.05
C ARG A 34 4.54 13.88 -7.57
N ILE A 35 3.49 13.19 -8.02
CA ILE A 35 3.13 13.07 -9.44
C ILE A 35 2.14 14.21 -9.76
N PRO A 36 2.53 15.22 -10.57
CA PRO A 36 1.68 16.38 -10.81
C PRO A 36 0.29 16.01 -11.36
N GLY A 37 -0.73 16.59 -10.75
CA GLY A 37 -2.13 16.40 -11.11
C GLY A 37 -2.72 15.03 -10.79
N SER A 38 -1.96 14.09 -10.19
CA SER A 38 -2.45 12.77 -9.78
C SER A 38 -2.85 12.78 -8.32
N TRP A 39 -4.02 12.22 -8.01
CA TRP A 39 -4.62 12.25 -6.68
C TRP A 39 -5.24 10.91 -6.32
N ILE A 40 -5.19 10.57 -5.04
CA ILE A 40 -5.91 9.48 -4.40
C ILE A 40 -7.02 10.09 -3.55
N ILE A 41 -8.26 9.68 -3.81
CA ILE A 41 -9.45 10.15 -3.11
C ILE A 41 -9.93 9.02 -2.21
N THR A 42 -9.87 9.28 -0.90
CA THR A 42 -10.39 8.35 0.11
C THR A 42 -11.81 8.75 0.45
N LEU A 43 -12.71 7.77 0.46
CA LEU A 43 -14.14 7.97 0.66
C LEU A 43 -14.59 7.30 1.96
N ARG A 44 -15.75 7.72 2.45
CA ARG A 44 -16.42 7.06 3.56
C ARG A 44 -16.77 5.61 3.21
N ASP A 45 -16.80 4.76 4.23
CA ASP A 45 -17.27 3.39 4.07
C ASP A 45 -18.70 3.36 3.55
N GLY A 46 -18.95 2.49 2.56
CA GLY A 46 -20.26 2.35 1.91
C GLY A 46 -20.55 3.35 0.79
N ALA A 47 -19.65 4.31 0.51
CA ALA A 47 -19.74 5.18 -0.65
C ALA A 47 -19.56 4.40 -1.97
N ASP A 48 -20.08 4.92 -3.10
CA ASP A 48 -19.83 4.41 -4.45
C ASP A 48 -18.70 5.21 -5.12
N PRO A 49 -17.46 4.69 -5.18
CA PRO A 49 -16.34 5.45 -5.73
C PRO A 49 -16.52 5.79 -7.20
N ARG A 50 -17.12 4.90 -7.99
CA ARG A 50 -17.36 5.15 -9.43
C ARG A 50 -18.45 6.19 -9.62
N GLY A 51 -19.50 6.14 -8.81
CA GLY A 51 -20.56 7.14 -8.79
C GLY A 51 -20.06 8.53 -8.45
N ILE A 52 -19.24 8.65 -7.40
CA ILE A 52 -18.63 9.91 -6.99
C ILE A 52 -17.67 10.42 -8.06
N ALA A 53 -16.79 9.57 -8.60
CA ALA A 53 -15.90 9.97 -9.69
C ALA A 53 -16.68 10.55 -10.89
N ARG A 54 -17.76 9.89 -11.33
CA ARG A 54 -18.63 10.40 -12.41
C ARG A 54 -19.30 11.72 -12.05
N ARG A 55 -19.80 11.87 -10.82
CA ARG A 55 -20.43 13.12 -10.32
C ARG A 55 -19.47 14.31 -10.45
N HIS A 56 -18.19 14.09 -10.17
CA HIS A 56 -17.15 15.12 -10.27
C HIS A 56 -16.40 15.13 -11.60
N GLN A 57 -16.91 14.41 -12.61
CA GLN A 57 -16.31 14.33 -13.94
C GLN A 57 -14.84 13.87 -13.92
N ALA A 58 -14.45 13.09 -12.91
CA ALA A 58 -13.15 12.47 -12.81
C ALA A 58 -13.15 11.15 -13.60
N ASP A 59 -12.01 10.84 -14.20
CA ASP A 59 -11.76 9.56 -14.89
C ASP A 59 -10.79 8.72 -14.05
N PRO A 60 -11.27 7.75 -13.25
CA PRO A 60 -10.43 6.96 -12.39
C PRO A 60 -9.49 6.06 -13.18
N ARG A 61 -8.19 6.16 -12.87
CA ARG A 61 -7.22 5.14 -13.27
C ARG A 61 -7.38 3.87 -12.44
N PHE A 62 -7.67 4.03 -11.15
CA PHE A 62 -7.90 2.93 -10.22
C PHE A 62 -9.13 3.22 -9.37
N VAL A 63 -9.85 2.16 -9.01
CA VAL A 63 -10.97 2.17 -8.08
C VAL A 63 -10.68 1.14 -7.01
N TYR A 64 -10.87 1.52 -5.75
CA TYR A 64 -10.58 0.71 -4.57
C TYR A 64 -11.90 0.41 -3.85
N GLU A 65 -12.15 -0.87 -3.59
CA GLU A 65 -13.42 -1.34 -3.00
C GLU A 65 -13.19 -2.34 -1.85
N SER A 66 -11.93 -2.71 -1.57
CA SER A 66 -11.59 -3.71 -0.56
C SER A 66 -10.68 -3.15 0.52
N ALA A 67 -9.41 -2.91 0.23
CA ALA A 67 -8.44 -2.41 1.22
C ALA A 67 -8.65 -0.93 1.56
N LEU A 68 -9.26 -0.18 0.65
CA LEU A 68 -9.69 1.19 0.83
C LEU A 68 -10.98 1.40 0.03
N THR A 69 -11.87 2.28 0.48
CA THR A 69 -12.98 2.77 -0.35
C THR A 69 -12.54 4.06 -1.01
N GLY A 70 -12.40 4.09 -2.34
CA GLY A 70 -11.85 5.27 -3.00
C GLY A 70 -11.52 5.09 -4.47
N PHE A 71 -10.84 6.09 -5.03
CA PHE A 71 -10.32 6.02 -6.39
C PHE A 71 -9.09 6.90 -6.57
N ALA A 72 -8.29 6.62 -7.59
CA ALA A 72 -7.20 7.50 -8.01
C ALA A 72 -7.44 8.01 -9.42
N ALA A 73 -7.22 9.30 -9.63
CA ALA A 73 -7.49 9.98 -10.89
C ALA A 73 -6.52 11.14 -11.11
N ARG A 74 -6.40 11.56 -12.37
CA ARG A 74 -5.85 12.89 -12.66
C ARG A 74 -6.94 13.94 -12.51
N LEU A 75 -6.67 14.97 -11.72
CA LEU A 75 -7.64 16.01 -11.38
C LEU A 75 -7.08 17.41 -11.66
N ASN A 76 -7.94 18.29 -12.15
CA ASN A 76 -7.68 19.73 -12.20
C ASN A 76 -8.13 20.41 -10.88
N ASP A 77 -7.73 21.67 -10.69
CA ASP A 77 -8.03 22.44 -9.47
C ASP A 77 -9.53 22.58 -9.18
N GLY A 78 -10.37 22.62 -10.23
CA GLY A 78 -11.83 22.68 -10.09
C GLY A 78 -12.39 21.36 -9.53
N GLN A 79 -11.91 20.23 -10.03
CA GLN A 79 -12.29 18.90 -9.55
C GLN A 79 -11.81 18.66 -8.12
N VAL A 80 -10.57 19.05 -7.79
CA VAL A 80 -10.04 18.97 -6.42
C VAL A 80 -10.94 19.77 -5.48
N ARG A 81 -11.22 21.05 -5.78
CA ARG A 81 -12.12 21.87 -4.96
C ARG A 81 -13.52 21.30 -4.83
N SER A 82 -14.05 20.72 -5.91
CA SER A 82 -15.38 20.10 -5.90
C SER A 82 -15.43 18.85 -5.02
N LEU A 83 -14.41 18.00 -5.09
CA LEU A 83 -14.28 16.79 -4.27
C LEU A 83 -14.06 17.12 -2.79
N GLN A 84 -13.32 18.19 -2.48
CA GLN A 84 -13.19 18.67 -1.10
C GLN A 84 -14.54 19.04 -0.48
N GLN A 85 -15.52 19.44 -1.27
CA GLN A 85 -16.85 19.82 -0.78
C GLN A 85 -17.86 18.66 -0.81
N ASP A 86 -17.47 17.47 -1.27
CA ASP A 86 -18.36 16.32 -1.30
C ASP A 86 -18.38 15.63 0.09
N PRO A 87 -19.56 15.45 0.70
CA PRO A 87 -19.67 14.90 2.06
C PRO A 87 -19.22 13.45 2.18
N ASP A 88 -19.14 12.70 1.08
CA ASP A 88 -18.67 11.31 1.05
C ASP A 88 -17.14 11.21 0.94
N VAL A 89 -16.44 12.33 0.70
CA VAL A 89 -14.97 12.37 0.61
C VAL A 89 -14.38 12.56 2.02
N LEU A 90 -13.48 11.67 2.41
CA LEU A 90 -12.75 11.75 3.68
C LEU A 90 -11.45 12.52 3.54
N ALA A 91 -10.71 12.31 2.46
CA ALA A 91 -9.42 12.94 2.24
C ALA A 91 -9.02 12.92 0.76
N LEU A 92 -8.22 13.91 0.38
CA LEU A 92 -7.53 13.95 -0.90
C LEU A 92 -6.03 13.86 -0.65
N GLU A 93 -5.35 12.90 -1.26
CA GLU A 93 -3.91 12.70 -1.11
C GLU A 93 -3.23 12.90 -2.46
N PRO A 94 -2.24 13.80 -2.60
CA PRO A 94 -1.44 13.87 -3.82
C PRO A 94 -0.71 12.55 -4.06
N ASP A 95 -0.85 11.96 -5.24
CA ASP A 95 -0.14 10.72 -5.57
C ASP A 95 1.37 10.99 -5.66
N GLN A 96 2.17 9.99 -5.33
CA GLN A 96 3.63 10.13 -5.22
C GLN A 96 4.34 8.87 -5.72
N VAL A 97 5.60 9.06 -6.11
CA VAL A 97 6.48 7.96 -6.54
C VAL A 97 6.94 7.16 -5.33
N SER A 98 6.92 5.84 -5.50
CA SER A 98 7.56 4.85 -4.63
C SER A 98 8.47 3.97 -5.48
N SER A 99 9.48 3.38 -4.84
CA SER A 99 10.47 2.56 -5.52
C SER A 99 10.73 1.27 -4.77
N ALA A 100 11.25 0.27 -5.49
CA ALA A 100 11.83 -0.92 -4.89
C ALA A 100 12.93 -0.52 -3.90
N THR A 101 12.92 -1.09 -2.71
CA THR A 101 14.02 -0.88 -1.76
C THR A 101 15.25 -1.60 -2.29
N ALA A 102 16.26 -0.83 -2.70
CA ALA A 102 17.43 -1.29 -3.47
C ALA A 102 17.91 -2.73 -3.17
N THR A 103 18.02 -3.55 -4.23
CA THR A 103 18.73 -4.85 -4.19
C THR A 103 20.21 -4.61 -3.93
N GLN A 104 20.73 -5.12 -2.82
CA GLN A 104 22.18 -5.12 -2.58
C GLN A 104 22.82 -6.34 -3.24
N SER A 105 23.89 -6.12 -4.01
CA SER A 105 24.70 -7.20 -4.55
C SER A 105 25.47 -7.89 -3.44
N VAL A 106 25.19 -9.17 -3.17
CA VAL A 106 25.98 -9.97 -2.24
C VAL A 106 27.16 -10.60 -2.98
N ALA A 107 28.36 -10.55 -2.39
CA ALA A 107 29.54 -11.21 -2.93
C ALA A 107 29.30 -12.72 -3.08
N VAL A 108 29.55 -13.25 -4.27
CA VAL A 108 29.41 -14.67 -4.61
C VAL A 108 30.36 -15.47 -3.73
N GLY A 109 29.81 -16.22 -2.76
CA GLY A 109 30.60 -17.06 -1.85
C GLY A 109 30.01 -17.27 -0.45
N GLY A 110 29.08 -16.41 -0.01
CA GLY A 110 28.45 -16.50 1.32
C GLY A 110 27.01 -17.04 1.33
N GLY A 111 26.59 -17.76 0.28
CA GLY A 111 25.18 -17.97 -0.14
C GLY A 111 24.16 -18.52 0.87
N LEU A 112 24.57 -18.87 2.10
CA LEU A 112 23.68 -19.31 3.16
C LEU A 112 23.61 -18.35 4.35
N TYR A 113 24.41 -17.29 4.44
CA TYR A 113 24.49 -16.46 5.67
C TYR A 113 23.10 -16.03 6.18
N GLY A 114 22.23 -15.52 5.29
CA GLY A 114 20.89 -15.11 5.69
C GLY A 114 20.02 -16.26 6.19
N LEU A 115 20.16 -17.45 5.59
CA LEU A 115 19.41 -18.66 5.97
C LEU A 115 19.94 -19.27 7.28
N ASP A 116 21.25 -19.44 7.38
CA ASP A 116 21.99 -19.91 8.58
C ASP A 116 21.83 -18.94 9.76
N ARG A 117 21.59 -17.65 9.48
CA ARG A 117 21.29 -16.70 10.55
C ARG A 117 19.91 -16.93 11.16
N ILE A 118 18.90 -17.33 10.37
CA ILE A 118 17.50 -17.34 10.83
C ILE A 118 17.03 -18.68 11.39
N ASP A 119 17.81 -19.75 11.26
CA ASP A 119 17.46 -21.08 11.79
C ASP A 119 18.15 -21.43 13.12
N GLN A 120 19.07 -20.59 13.61
CA GLN A 120 19.71 -20.74 14.92
C GLN A 120 19.81 -19.43 15.74
N PRO A 121 19.71 -19.50 17.08
CA PRO A 121 19.93 -18.34 17.95
C PRO A 121 21.41 -18.13 18.33
N ALA A 122 22.19 -19.21 18.47
CA ALA A 122 23.56 -19.16 18.99
C ALA A 122 24.57 -18.82 17.90
N LEU A 123 25.71 -18.23 18.30
CA LEU A 123 26.91 -18.10 17.49
C LEU A 123 27.99 -19.08 17.98
N PRO A 124 28.94 -19.53 17.13
CA PRO A 124 29.09 -19.20 15.71
C PRO A 124 28.01 -19.83 14.83
N LEU A 125 27.88 -19.32 13.60
CA LEU A 125 26.97 -19.88 12.60
C LEU A 125 27.44 -21.28 12.15
N SER A 126 26.48 -22.15 11.81
CA SER A 126 26.76 -23.56 11.51
C SER A 126 27.17 -23.82 10.06
N GLY A 127 26.93 -22.87 9.16
CA GLY A 127 27.07 -23.03 7.72
C GLY A 127 25.92 -23.79 7.06
N GLY A 128 24.85 -24.10 7.81
CA GLY A 128 23.71 -24.90 7.36
C GLY A 128 22.40 -24.11 7.36
N TYR A 129 21.36 -24.71 6.77
CA TYR A 129 19.97 -24.24 6.93
C TYR A 129 19.05 -25.43 7.19
N THR A 130 18.55 -25.53 8.42
CA THR A 130 17.68 -26.61 8.89
C THR A 130 16.27 -26.08 9.11
N TYR A 131 15.29 -26.67 8.41
CA TYR A 131 13.89 -26.25 8.49
C TYR A 131 12.97 -27.47 8.68
N SER A 132 12.03 -27.37 9.62
CA SER A 132 11.01 -28.39 9.89
C SER A 132 9.70 -28.15 9.13
N ARG A 133 9.52 -26.94 8.60
CA ARG A 133 8.37 -26.52 7.79
C ARG A 133 8.89 -25.79 6.56
N ASN A 134 8.21 -25.97 5.43
CA ASN A 134 8.61 -25.37 4.15
C ASN A 134 7.55 -24.41 3.57
N GLY A 135 6.44 -24.14 4.28
CA GLY A 135 5.38 -23.24 3.80
C GLY A 135 4.43 -23.85 2.76
N ALA A 136 4.43 -25.16 2.55
CA ALA A 136 3.46 -25.82 1.68
C ALA A 136 2.01 -25.45 2.04
N GLY A 137 1.20 -25.16 1.01
CA GLY A 137 -0.19 -24.72 1.16
C GLY A 137 -0.39 -23.21 1.41
N VAL A 138 0.69 -22.46 1.69
CA VAL A 138 0.66 -21.00 1.86
C VAL A 138 0.91 -20.30 0.53
N ARG A 139 0.20 -19.19 0.29
CA ARG A 139 0.43 -18.28 -0.84
C ARG A 139 1.13 -17.02 -0.37
N ALA A 140 2.30 -16.74 -0.93
CA ALA A 140 3.03 -15.51 -0.70
C ALA A 140 2.80 -14.54 -1.86
N TYR A 141 2.11 -13.45 -1.60
CA TYR A 141 1.87 -12.37 -2.55
C TYR A 141 3.06 -11.40 -2.51
N VAL A 142 3.74 -11.24 -3.65
CA VAL A 142 4.91 -10.39 -3.82
C VAL A 142 4.46 -9.15 -4.59
N ILE A 143 4.23 -8.05 -3.87
CA ILE A 143 3.75 -6.79 -4.41
C ILE A 143 4.97 -5.94 -4.78
N ASP A 144 5.36 -5.99 -6.06
CA ASP A 144 6.72 -5.62 -6.49
C ASP A 144 6.80 -5.34 -8.02
N THR A 145 7.95 -5.54 -8.66
CA THR A 145 8.18 -5.40 -10.11
C THR A 145 7.62 -6.54 -10.96
N GLY A 146 6.95 -7.51 -10.34
CA GLY A 146 6.49 -8.75 -10.98
C GLY A 146 7.36 -9.95 -10.60
N ILE A 147 7.06 -11.11 -11.20
CA ILE A 147 7.90 -12.32 -11.04
C ILE A 147 8.16 -12.93 -12.42
N ALA A 148 9.42 -13.28 -12.70
CA ALA A 148 9.81 -14.14 -13.81
C ALA A 148 9.38 -15.59 -13.54
N THR A 149 8.10 -15.89 -13.77
CA THR A 149 7.45 -17.15 -13.34
C THR A 149 8.04 -18.42 -13.95
N SER A 150 8.71 -18.32 -15.10
CA SER A 150 9.42 -19.42 -15.76
C SER A 150 10.80 -19.72 -15.17
N HIS A 151 11.24 -18.99 -14.14
CA HIS A 151 12.54 -19.24 -13.51
C HIS A 151 12.56 -20.65 -12.89
N PRO A 152 13.56 -21.50 -13.21
CA PRO A 152 13.55 -22.91 -12.84
C PRO A 152 13.52 -23.13 -11.32
N ASP A 153 14.12 -22.22 -10.55
CA ASP A 153 14.14 -22.29 -9.08
C ASP A 153 12.75 -22.14 -8.42
N PHE A 154 11.71 -21.75 -9.18
CA PHE A 154 10.34 -21.73 -8.66
C PHE A 154 9.60 -23.05 -8.87
N ALA A 155 10.10 -23.96 -9.70
CA ALA A 155 9.50 -25.27 -9.94
C ALA A 155 7.98 -25.20 -10.21
N SER A 156 7.55 -24.25 -11.04
CA SER A 156 6.14 -23.97 -11.39
C SER A 156 5.24 -23.46 -10.25
N ARG A 157 5.79 -23.13 -9.07
CA ARG A 157 5.02 -22.59 -7.93
C ARG A 157 4.74 -21.09 -8.03
N ALA A 158 5.34 -20.40 -9.01
CA ALA A 158 5.14 -18.98 -9.23
C ALA A 158 4.05 -18.71 -10.30
N SER A 159 3.19 -17.73 -10.04
CA SER A 159 2.23 -17.21 -11.02
C SER A 159 2.02 -15.71 -10.82
N ASN A 160 1.90 -14.94 -11.89
CA ASN A 160 1.49 -13.54 -11.81
C ASN A 160 -0.04 -13.46 -11.77
N VAL A 161 -0.58 -12.62 -10.88
CA VAL A 161 -2.02 -12.56 -10.61
C VAL A 161 -2.60 -11.15 -10.76
N TYR A 162 -1.74 -10.13 -10.78
CA TYR A 162 -2.14 -8.75 -10.96
C TYR A 162 -1.01 -7.92 -11.58
N ASP A 163 -1.38 -6.92 -12.38
CA ASP A 163 -0.48 -5.97 -13.00
C ASP A 163 -1.14 -4.58 -13.09
N ALA A 164 -0.63 -3.61 -12.32
CA ALA A 164 -1.14 -2.24 -12.27
C ALA A 164 -0.93 -1.46 -13.60
N PHE A 165 -0.15 -2.01 -14.53
CA PHE A 165 0.12 -1.47 -15.86
C PHE A 165 -0.67 -2.20 -16.96
N GLY A 166 -1.53 -3.18 -16.60
CA GLY A 166 -2.38 -3.91 -17.54
C GLY A 166 -1.66 -4.99 -18.34
N GLY A 167 -0.42 -5.34 -17.95
CA GLY A 167 0.36 -6.41 -18.56
C GLY A 167 0.10 -7.80 -17.97
N ASN A 168 1.08 -8.69 -18.14
CA ASN A 168 1.04 -10.06 -17.63
C ASN A 168 1.81 -10.25 -16.31
N GLY A 169 2.23 -9.15 -15.67
CA GLY A 169 2.98 -9.14 -14.43
C GLY A 169 4.40 -9.69 -14.52
N GLN A 170 4.94 -9.93 -15.71
CA GLN A 170 6.31 -10.41 -15.86
C GLN A 170 7.31 -9.39 -15.35
N ASP A 171 8.33 -9.90 -14.68
CA ASP A 171 9.40 -9.08 -14.13
C ASP A 171 10.37 -8.67 -15.24
N CYS A 172 10.57 -7.37 -15.40
CA CYS A 172 11.51 -6.75 -16.32
C CYS A 172 12.61 -5.97 -15.59
N ASN A 173 12.58 -5.93 -14.26
CA ASN A 173 13.57 -5.27 -13.42
C ASN A 173 14.48 -6.29 -12.72
N GLY A 174 13.90 -7.36 -12.19
CA GLY A 174 14.59 -8.42 -11.46
C GLY A 174 14.40 -8.38 -9.94
N HIS A 175 14.03 -7.22 -9.37
CA HIS A 175 13.83 -7.06 -7.93
C HIS A 175 12.74 -8.00 -7.37
N GLY A 176 11.55 -8.01 -7.97
CA GLY A 176 10.45 -8.88 -7.52
C GLY A 176 10.76 -10.37 -7.66
N THR A 177 11.48 -10.78 -8.71
CA THR A 177 11.97 -12.17 -8.86
C THR A 177 12.97 -12.53 -7.76
N HIS A 178 13.88 -11.62 -7.42
CA HIS A 178 14.84 -11.82 -6.32
C HIS A 178 14.12 -11.97 -4.97
N VAL A 179 13.17 -11.07 -4.67
CA VAL A 179 12.32 -11.15 -3.47
C VAL A 179 11.55 -12.47 -3.39
N ALA A 180 10.93 -12.89 -4.51
CA ALA A 180 10.23 -14.17 -4.59
C ALA A 180 11.16 -15.38 -4.38
N GLY A 181 12.40 -15.29 -4.87
CA GLY A 181 13.47 -16.26 -4.61
C GLY A 181 13.81 -16.41 -3.14
N THR A 182 14.01 -15.30 -2.44
CA THR A 182 14.28 -15.28 -0.99
C THR A 182 13.13 -15.90 -0.20
N ILE A 183 11.88 -15.64 -0.61
CA ILE A 183 10.71 -16.22 0.06
C ILE A 183 10.63 -17.73 -0.20
N GLY A 184 10.69 -18.17 -1.46
CA GLY A 184 10.25 -19.51 -1.82
C GLY A 184 11.00 -20.19 -2.94
N GLY A 185 12.19 -19.73 -3.35
CA GLY A 185 13.06 -20.45 -4.29
C GLY A 185 13.48 -21.82 -3.75
N THR A 186 13.65 -22.81 -4.63
CA THR A 186 14.03 -24.18 -4.21
C THR A 186 15.44 -24.24 -3.62
N ALA A 187 16.38 -23.45 -4.14
CA ALA A 187 17.77 -23.43 -3.69
C ALA A 187 17.96 -22.62 -2.40
N TYR A 188 17.51 -21.37 -2.37
CA TYR A 188 17.82 -20.41 -1.29
C TYR A 188 16.59 -19.75 -0.65
N GLY A 189 15.38 -20.25 -0.92
CA GLY A 189 14.18 -19.75 -0.27
C GLY A 189 14.02 -20.22 1.18
N VAL A 190 13.42 -19.39 2.03
CA VAL A 190 13.05 -19.74 3.41
C VAL A 190 11.89 -20.75 3.41
N ALA A 191 10.82 -20.46 2.66
CA ALA A 191 9.60 -21.26 2.54
C ALA A 191 9.54 -21.97 1.18
N LYS A 192 10.42 -22.95 0.99
CA LYS A 192 10.65 -23.68 -0.28
C LYS A 192 9.43 -24.41 -0.87
N GLY A 193 8.33 -24.54 -0.13
CA GLY A 193 7.07 -25.15 -0.56
C GLY A 193 5.94 -24.14 -0.80
N ALA A 194 6.14 -22.86 -0.52
CA ALA A 194 5.12 -21.82 -0.71
C ALA A 194 4.78 -21.61 -2.20
N SER A 195 3.54 -21.24 -2.49
CA SER A 195 3.15 -20.75 -3.81
C SER A 195 3.44 -19.25 -3.90
N LEU A 196 4.16 -18.83 -4.94
CA LEU A 196 4.53 -17.43 -5.14
C LEU A 196 3.52 -16.77 -6.07
N ARG A 197 2.99 -15.60 -5.68
CA ARG A 197 1.98 -14.85 -6.41
C ARG A 197 2.47 -13.45 -6.71
N GLY A 198 2.82 -13.17 -7.97
CA GLY A 198 3.32 -11.87 -8.40
C GLY A 198 2.21 -10.84 -8.56
N VAL A 199 2.37 -9.69 -7.93
CA VAL A 199 1.48 -8.53 -8.01
C VAL A 199 2.33 -7.35 -8.46
N LYS A 200 2.33 -7.08 -9.77
CA LYS A 200 3.20 -6.07 -10.38
C LYS A 200 2.62 -4.68 -10.15
N VAL A 201 3.34 -3.85 -9.38
CA VAL A 201 3.00 -2.46 -9.07
C VAL A 201 4.16 -1.49 -9.34
N LEU A 202 5.36 -2.03 -9.58
CA LEU A 202 6.54 -1.27 -10.00
C LEU A 202 6.89 -1.60 -11.45
N ASP A 203 7.38 -0.61 -12.19
CA ASP A 203 7.76 -0.71 -13.59
C ASP A 203 9.15 -1.37 -13.78
N CYS A 204 9.70 -1.32 -14.99
CA CYS A 204 11.01 -1.92 -15.30
C CYS A 204 12.20 -1.17 -14.67
N ASN A 205 12.00 0.07 -14.24
CA ASN A 205 13.00 0.84 -13.50
C ASN A 205 12.90 0.64 -11.98
N GLY A 206 11.91 -0.17 -11.53
CA GLY A 206 11.68 -0.40 -10.11
C GLY A 206 10.89 0.72 -9.44
N SER A 207 10.18 1.55 -10.21
CA SER A 207 9.40 2.67 -9.68
C SER A 207 7.91 2.53 -10.00
N GLY A 208 7.05 3.11 -9.17
CA GLY A 208 5.60 3.06 -9.36
C GLY A 208 4.90 4.19 -8.61
N ALA A 209 3.65 4.46 -9.02
CA ALA A 209 2.79 5.38 -8.29
C ALA A 209 2.20 4.71 -7.05
N THR A 210 2.08 5.45 -5.95
CA THR A 210 1.42 4.98 -4.72
C THR A 210 0.00 4.50 -5.02
N SER A 211 -0.72 5.18 -5.91
CA SER A 211 -2.04 4.75 -6.39
C SER A 211 -2.06 3.35 -7.02
N GLY A 212 -1.01 2.96 -7.75
CA GLY A 212 -0.87 1.64 -8.35
C GLY A 212 -0.49 0.55 -7.35
N ILE A 213 0.35 0.89 -6.37
CA ILE A 213 0.68 0.01 -5.23
C ILE A 213 -0.58 -0.26 -4.41
N LEU A 214 -1.33 0.79 -4.08
CA LEU A 214 -2.61 0.71 -3.40
C LEU A 214 -3.60 -0.19 -4.17
N ALA A 215 -3.66 -0.09 -5.49
CA ALA A 215 -4.49 -0.97 -6.33
C ALA A 215 -4.07 -2.45 -6.22
N GLY A 216 -2.77 -2.73 -6.15
CA GLY A 216 -2.25 -4.08 -5.92
C GLY A 216 -2.63 -4.63 -4.53
N VAL A 217 -2.51 -3.80 -3.49
CA VAL A 217 -2.93 -4.16 -2.11
C VAL A 217 -4.43 -4.43 -2.06
N ASP A 218 -5.24 -3.57 -2.68
CA ASP A 218 -6.69 -3.72 -2.79
C ASP A 218 -7.08 -5.02 -3.50
N TRP A 219 -6.42 -5.32 -4.62
CA TRP A 219 -6.63 -6.56 -5.35
C TRP A 219 -6.28 -7.79 -4.50
N VAL A 220 -5.16 -7.78 -3.78
CA VAL A 220 -4.78 -8.89 -2.89
C VAL A 220 -5.82 -9.06 -1.80
N ARG A 221 -6.27 -7.99 -1.14
CA ARG A 221 -7.29 -8.12 -0.09
C ARG A 221 -8.60 -8.72 -0.61
N ALA A 222 -9.00 -8.36 -1.83
CA ALA A 222 -10.20 -8.89 -2.46
C ALA A 222 -10.07 -10.36 -2.92
N ASN A 223 -8.87 -10.80 -3.33
CA ASN A 223 -8.69 -12.07 -4.05
C ASN A 223 -7.77 -13.08 -3.35
N ALA A 224 -7.22 -12.75 -2.18
CA ALA A 224 -6.27 -13.61 -1.49
C ALA A 224 -6.91 -14.96 -1.09
N ILE A 225 -6.28 -16.06 -1.52
CA ILE A 225 -6.65 -17.40 -1.07
C ILE A 225 -5.80 -17.74 0.16
N LYS A 226 -6.45 -17.87 1.31
CA LYS A 226 -5.79 -18.16 2.59
C LYS A 226 -5.42 -19.65 2.72
N PRO A 227 -4.37 -20.01 3.50
CA PRO A 227 -3.48 -19.11 4.25
C PRO A 227 -2.57 -18.31 3.32
N ALA A 228 -2.43 -17.01 3.62
CA ALA A 228 -1.75 -16.06 2.76
C ALA A 228 -0.85 -15.12 3.57
N VAL A 229 0.26 -14.74 2.96
CA VAL A 229 1.15 -13.67 3.41
C VAL A 229 1.37 -12.70 2.25
N ALA A 230 1.68 -11.44 2.54
CA ALA A 230 2.05 -10.43 1.56
C ALA A 230 3.40 -9.82 1.92
N ASN A 231 4.17 -9.46 0.91
CA ASN A 231 5.44 -8.77 1.05
C ASN A 231 5.48 -7.53 0.15
N LEU A 232 5.84 -6.39 0.72
CA LEU A 232 6.08 -5.13 0.02
C LEU A 232 7.53 -4.69 0.28
N SER A 233 8.45 -5.10 -0.59
CA SER A 233 9.87 -4.69 -0.56
C SER A 233 10.08 -3.39 -1.34
N LEU A 234 9.27 -2.39 -0.99
CA LEU A 234 9.23 -1.10 -1.65
C LEU A 234 8.97 -0.03 -0.60
N GLY A 235 9.24 1.22 -0.97
CA GLY A 235 9.01 2.35 -0.09
C GLY A 235 8.96 3.66 -0.85
N GLY A 236 8.35 4.65 -0.21
CA GLY A 236 8.28 6.02 -0.68
C GLY A 236 7.95 6.95 0.47
N GLY A 237 7.59 8.19 0.15
CA GLY A 237 7.11 9.13 1.15
C GLY A 237 5.89 8.61 1.91
N PHE A 238 5.63 9.19 3.09
CA PHE A 238 4.45 8.91 3.89
C PHE A 238 3.16 9.05 3.05
N SER A 239 2.29 8.05 3.15
CA SER A 239 0.98 7.95 2.52
C SER A 239 -0.01 7.38 3.52
N SER A 240 -1.00 8.19 3.89
CA SER A 240 -2.06 7.78 4.80
C SER A 240 -2.98 6.74 4.17
N SER A 241 -3.24 6.89 2.86
CA SER A 241 -4.08 5.98 2.09
C SER A 241 -3.44 4.58 1.95
N LEU A 242 -2.13 4.52 1.65
CA LEU A 242 -1.41 3.25 1.56
C LEU A 242 -1.30 2.57 2.92
N ASN A 243 -0.98 3.31 3.99
CA ASN A 243 -0.93 2.74 5.34
C ASN A 243 -2.28 2.11 5.71
N THR A 244 -3.37 2.86 5.55
CA THR A 244 -4.73 2.35 5.83
C THR A 244 -5.01 1.05 5.08
N ALA A 245 -4.67 0.98 3.79
CA ALA A 245 -4.88 -0.21 2.99
C ALA A 245 -4.02 -1.41 3.43
N VAL A 246 -2.76 -1.18 3.80
CA VAL A 246 -1.87 -2.22 4.33
C VAL A 246 -2.36 -2.74 5.68
N SER A 247 -2.76 -1.86 6.60
CA SER A 247 -3.35 -2.25 7.88
C SER A 247 -4.67 -3.02 7.67
N ASN A 248 -5.50 -2.62 6.69
CA ASN A 248 -6.74 -3.32 6.34
C ASN A 248 -6.50 -4.70 5.68
N LEU A 249 -5.40 -4.87 4.93
CA LEU A 249 -4.97 -6.16 4.41
C LEU A 249 -4.53 -7.08 5.55
N ALA A 250 -3.73 -6.56 6.49
CA ALA A 250 -3.30 -7.29 7.68
C ALA A 250 -4.50 -7.71 8.56
N GLY A 251 -5.41 -6.77 8.84
CA GLY A 251 -6.65 -7.02 9.58
C GLY A 251 -7.59 -8.02 8.89
N ALA A 252 -7.50 -8.17 7.57
CA ALA A 252 -8.20 -9.21 6.83
C ALA A 252 -7.56 -10.60 6.96
N GLY A 253 -6.50 -10.78 7.77
CA GLY A 253 -5.87 -12.08 8.02
C GLY A 253 -4.86 -12.51 6.94
N VAL A 254 -4.28 -11.55 6.23
CA VAL A 254 -3.10 -11.75 5.39
C VAL A 254 -1.92 -11.14 6.12
N PHE A 255 -1.00 -11.95 6.66
CA PHE A 255 0.17 -11.40 7.34
C PHE A 255 1.02 -10.60 6.35
N THR A 256 1.31 -9.34 6.64
CA THR A 256 1.98 -8.43 5.71
C THR A 256 3.34 -8.01 6.26
N ALA A 257 4.40 -8.27 5.50
CA ALA A 257 5.74 -7.78 5.76
C ALA A 257 6.07 -6.60 4.83
N VAL A 258 6.67 -5.55 5.39
CA VAL A 258 7.03 -4.33 4.67
C VAL A 258 8.49 -3.99 4.94
N ALA A 259 9.19 -3.40 3.96
CA ALA A 259 10.54 -2.90 4.15
C ALA A 259 10.54 -1.58 4.94
N ALA A 260 11.55 -1.37 5.79
CA ALA A 260 11.68 -0.15 6.58
C ALA A 260 12.17 1.08 5.79
N GLY A 261 12.73 0.86 4.59
CA GLY A 261 13.43 1.88 3.80
C GLY A 261 14.96 1.81 3.95
N ASN A 262 15.68 2.43 3.02
CA ASN A 262 17.14 2.38 2.91
C ASN A 262 17.80 3.75 3.12
N GLU A 263 17.03 4.76 3.54
CA GLU A 263 17.47 6.16 3.60
C GLU A 263 18.04 6.54 4.98
N ASN A 264 18.21 5.56 5.88
CA ASN A 264 18.71 5.76 7.25
C ASN A 264 17.90 6.82 8.01
N GLN A 265 16.57 6.69 7.98
CA GLN A 265 15.62 7.59 8.65
C GLN A 265 14.62 6.79 9.48
N ASP A 266 13.83 7.49 10.29
CA ASP A 266 12.73 6.89 11.03
C ASP A 266 11.66 6.33 10.06
N ALA A 267 11.40 5.03 10.16
CA ALA A 267 10.42 4.30 9.35
C ALA A 267 9.00 4.87 9.50
N CYS A 268 8.70 5.57 10.61
CA CYS A 268 7.43 6.26 10.82
C CYS A 268 7.16 7.36 9.78
N ASN A 269 8.19 7.85 9.08
CA ASN A 269 8.08 8.92 8.08
C ASN A 269 7.86 8.44 6.65
N VAL A 270 7.82 7.12 6.42
CA VAL A 270 7.71 6.51 5.09
C VAL A 270 6.64 5.43 5.04
N SER A 271 6.13 5.17 3.85
CA SER A 271 5.09 4.16 3.62
C SER A 271 5.59 3.11 2.62
N PRO A 272 5.21 1.84 2.79
CA PRO A 272 4.27 1.31 3.79
C PRO A 272 4.87 0.99 5.17
N ALA A 273 6.13 1.35 5.45
CA ALA A 273 6.83 0.98 6.69
C ALA A 273 6.13 1.46 7.99
N SER A 274 5.38 2.56 7.93
CA SER A 274 4.67 3.17 9.05
C SER A 274 3.24 2.64 9.29
N ALA A 275 2.83 1.58 8.59
CA ALA A 275 1.48 1.00 8.62
C ALA A 275 1.21 -0.02 9.74
#